data_AF-A0A2S7F988-F1
#
_entry.id   AF-A0A2S7F988-F1
#
_cell.length_a   1.000
_cell.length_b   1.000
_cell.length_c   1.000
_cell.angle_alpha   90.00
_cell.angle_beta   90.00
_cell.angle_gamma   90.00
#
_symmetry.space_group_name_H-M   'P 1'
#
loop_
_entity.id
_entity.type
_entity.pdbx_description
1 polymer ?
#
loop_
_entity_poly.entity_id
_entity_poly.type
_entity_poly.pdbx_seq_one_letter_code
_entity_poly.pdbx_strand_id
1 'polypeptide(L)'
;MKYLIKSIKWSKNDGVETWWKADSCGYTTYICRAGIYTEEDKKKMKNSIGKDRAFIPISKKIIQKGREQINSLIESRKNRIRDLEESIVVEKRKIEETKEHFKEIHLLESEVEK
;
A
#
# COMPACT_ATOMS: atom_id res chain seq x y z
N MET A 1 -6.42 -27.65 6.56
CA MET A 1 -5.64 -26.78 5.65
C MET A 1 -4.53 -26.10 6.44
N LYS A 2 -3.27 -26.27 6.04
CA LYS A 2 -2.11 -25.60 6.67
C LYS A 2 -1.83 -24.31 5.91
N TYR A 3 -1.58 -23.24 6.66
CA TYR A 3 -1.18 -21.95 6.11
C TYR A 3 0.27 -21.70 6.43
N LEU A 4 0.94 -21.06 5.50
CA LEU A 4 2.36 -20.83 5.48
C LEU A 4 2.60 -19.34 5.26
N ILE A 5 3.73 -18.84 5.73
CA ILE A 5 4.26 -17.57 5.27
C ILE A 5 5.68 -17.79 4.76
N LYS A 6 6.11 -16.96 3.82
CA LYS A 6 7.43 -17.07 3.21
C LYS A 6 8.42 -16.26 4.03
N SER A 7 9.47 -16.90 4.56
CA SER A 7 10.58 -16.17 5.16
C SER A 7 11.38 -15.52 4.03
N ILE A 8 11.27 -14.20 3.88
CA ILE A 8 12.07 -13.44 2.91
C ILE A 8 13.08 -12.61 3.71
N LYS A 9 14.37 -12.64 3.38
CA LYS A 9 15.30 -11.62 3.86
C LYS A 9 14.91 -10.27 3.25
N TRP A 10 14.05 -9.51 3.93
CA TRP A 10 13.75 -8.13 3.57
C TRP A 10 14.58 -7.25 4.49
N SER A 11 15.81 -6.97 4.05
CA SER A 11 16.69 -6.02 4.69
C SER A 11 17.58 -5.39 3.63
N LYS A 12 17.09 -4.32 3.01
CA LYS A 12 17.98 -3.34 2.38
C LYS A 12 17.37 -1.95 2.25
N ASN A 13 16.04 -1.82 2.23
CA ASN A 13 15.40 -0.51 1.99
C ASN A 13 14.89 0.23 3.23
N ASP A 14 14.77 -0.43 4.39
CA ASP A 14 14.27 0.20 5.64
C ASP A 14 15.32 0.25 6.76
N GLY A 15 16.60 -0.03 6.48
CA GLY A 15 17.69 0.04 7.48
C GLY A 15 17.64 -1.01 8.60
N VAL A 16 16.67 -1.93 8.60
CA VAL A 16 16.51 -2.97 9.63
C VAL A 16 16.69 -4.37 9.03
N GLU A 17 17.63 -5.14 9.59
CA GLU A 17 17.77 -6.58 9.31
C GLU A 17 16.63 -7.38 9.96
N THR A 18 15.49 -7.48 9.28
CA THR A 18 14.36 -8.25 9.82
C THR A 18 14.34 -9.66 9.24
N TRP A 19 14.70 -10.63 10.08
CA TRP A 19 14.51 -12.05 9.80
C TRP A 19 13.06 -12.45 10.12
N TRP A 20 12.37 -13.09 9.19
CA TRP A 20 11.03 -13.61 9.40
C TRP A 20 11.13 -15.04 9.90
N LYS A 21 11.37 -15.23 11.20
CA LYS A 21 11.08 -16.49 11.89
C LYS A 21 9.68 -16.37 12.51
N ALA A 22 8.98 -17.48 12.74
CA ALA A 22 7.62 -17.44 13.31
C ALA A 22 7.54 -16.76 14.68
N ASP A 23 8.66 -16.69 15.38
CA ASP A 23 8.87 -16.08 16.69
C ASP A 23 9.45 -14.65 16.63
N SER A 24 9.76 -14.09 15.46
CA SER A 24 10.36 -12.75 15.38
C SER A 24 9.33 -11.62 15.47
N CYS A 25 9.75 -10.46 16.02
CA CYS A 25 8.88 -9.30 16.23
C CYS A 25 8.31 -8.71 14.92
N GLY A 26 9.09 -8.74 13.83
CA GLY A 26 8.62 -8.32 12.50
C GLY A 26 7.45 -9.15 11.97
N TYR A 27 7.42 -10.43 12.35
CA TYR A 27 6.45 -11.43 11.91
C TYR A 27 5.04 -11.21 12.43
N THR A 28 4.90 -10.81 13.70
CA THR A 28 3.59 -10.56 14.30
C THR A 28 3.10 -9.12 14.07
N THR A 29 4.00 -8.22 13.68
CA THR A 29 3.70 -6.79 13.53
C THR A 29 3.21 -6.46 12.12
N TYR A 30 3.75 -7.10 11.07
CA TYR A 30 3.41 -6.79 9.66
C TYR A 30 3.03 -8.03 8.84
N ILE A 31 2.14 -8.87 9.36
CA ILE A 31 1.66 -10.10 8.68
C ILE A 31 1.08 -9.77 7.30
N CYS A 32 0.39 -8.64 7.17
CA CYS A 32 -0.18 -8.18 5.90
C CYS A 32 0.87 -7.96 4.79
N ARG A 33 2.16 -7.77 5.14
CA ARG A 33 3.26 -7.59 4.19
C ARG A 33 4.01 -8.89 3.86
N ALA A 34 3.95 -9.89 4.74
CA ALA A 34 4.68 -11.16 4.58
C ALA A 34 4.05 -12.11 3.54
N GLY A 35 2.76 -11.92 3.23
CA GLY A 35 1.98 -12.81 2.38
C GLY A 35 1.62 -14.13 3.09
N ILE A 36 0.37 -14.57 2.94
CA ILE A 36 -0.11 -15.86 3.46
C ILE A 36 -0.29 -16.81 2.27
N TYR A 37 0.29 -17.99 2.39
CA TYR A 37 0.34 -19.01 1.36
C TYR A 37 -0.30 -20.31 1.85
N THR A 38 -0.83 -21.09 0.92
CA THR A 38 -1.29 -22.45 1.16
C THR A 38 -0.19 -23.46 0.82
N GLU A 39 -0.42 -24.74 1.14
CA GLU A 39 0.47 -25.82 0.67
C GLU A 39 0.42 -25.95 -0.86
N GLU A 40 -0.71 -25.65 -1.50
CA GLU A 40 -0.86 -25.62 -2.96
C GLU A 40 0.00 -24.50 -3.58
N ASP A 41 0.02 -23.32 -2.97
CA ASP A 41 0.87 -22.20 -3.40
C ASP A 41 2.35 -22.56 -3.29
N LYS A 42 2.75 -23.19 -2.18
CA LYS A 42 4.11 -23.71 -1.99
C LYS A 42 4.49 -24.72 -3.07
N LYS A 43 3.60 -25.64 -3.45
CA LYS A 43 3.86 -26.62 -4.53
C LYS A 43 4.08 -25.92 -5.86
N LYS A 44 3.28 -24.91 -6.21
CA LYS A 44 3.45 -24.10 -7.42
C LYS A 44 4.79 -23.34 -7.44
N MET A 45 5.28 -22.93 -6.27
CA MET A 45 6.51 -22.13 -6.14
C MET A 45 7.81 -22.96 -6.06
N LYS A 46 7.76 -24.30 -5.95
CA LYS A 46 8.95 -25.16 -5.82
C LYS A 46 10.02 -24.94 -6.90
N ASN A 47 9.64 -24.46 -8.09
CA ASN A 47 10.58 -24.20 -9.19
C ASN A 47 11.33 -22.86 -9.08
N SER A 48 11.08 -22.05 -8.04
CA SER A 48 11.54 -20.64 -7.94
C SER A 48 12.30 -20.31 -6.64
N ILE A 49 12.66 -21.33 -5.86
CA ILE A 49 13.14 -21.16 -4.49
C ILE A 49 14.58 -21.61 -4.37
N GLY A 50 15.51 -20.63 -4.36
CA GLY A 50 16.87 -20.82 -3.87
C GLY A 50 16.90 -21.10 -2.36
N LYS A 51 18.03 -21.62 -1.88
CA LYS A 51 18.24 -22.21 -0.54
C LYS A 51 17.84 -21.34 0.67
N ASP A 52 17.63 -20.03 0.50
CA ASP A 52 17.39 -19.07 1.59
C ASP A 52 15.90 -18.72 1.84
N ARG A 53 14.94 -19.38 1.18
CA ARG A 53 13.51 -19.07 1.32
C ARG A 53 12.77 -20.25 1.97
N ALA A 54 12.63 -20.23 3.29
CA ALA A 54 11.82 -21.22 4.00
C ALA A 54 10.33 -20.81 4.02
N PHE A 55 9.44 -21.78 3.87
CA PHE A 55 8.03 -21.59 4.23
C PHE A 55 7.84 -22.03 5.67
N ILE A 56 7.26 -21.17 6.48
CA ILE A 56 7.05 -21.42 7.90
C ILE A 56 5.55 -21.57 8.15
N PRO A 57 5.10 -22.65 8.80
CA PRO A 57 3.69 -22.83 9.14
C PRO A 57 3.22 -21.80 10.16
N ILE A 58 2.00 -21.31 9.99
CA ILE A 58 1.34 -20.36 10.89
C ILE A 58 0.05 -20.91 11.48
N SER A 59 -0.29 -20.41 12.68
CA SER A 59 -1.54 -20.71 13.35
C SER A 59 -2.71 -19.89 12.82
N LYS A 60 -3.94 -20.36 13.05
CA LYS A 60 -5.17 -19.62 12.69
C LYS A 60 -5.23 -18.23 13.31
N LYS A 61 -4.68 -18.05 14.52
CA LYS A 61 -4.62 -16.75 15.21
C LYS A 61 -3.80 -15.73 14.43
N ILE A 62 -2.68 -16.15 13.84
CA ILE A 62 -1.82 -15.28 13.01
C ILE A 62 -2.54 -14.91 11.71
N ILE A 63 -3.27 -15.85 11.10
CA ILE A 63 -4.09 -15.55 9.90
C ILE A 63 -5.14 -14.50 10.21
N GLN A 64 -5.85 -14.65 11.32
CA GLN A 64 -6.88 -13.73 11.74
C GLN A 64 -6.31 -12.31 11.94
N LYS A 65 -5.18 -12.21 12.65
CA LYS A 65 -4.46 -10.95 12.82
C LYS A 65 -4.03 -10.34 11.47
N GLY A 66 -3.54 -11.17 10.54
CA GLY A 66 -3.20 -10.72 9.18
C GLY A 66 -4.40 -10.14 8.42
N ARG A 67 -5.58 -10.76 8.54
CA ARG A 67 -6.82 -10.26 7.93
C ARG A 67 -7.24 -8.92 8.51
N GLU A 68 -7.18 -8.77 9.83
CA GLU A 68 -7.47 -7.51 10.51
C GLU A 68 -6.54 -6.38 10.06
N GLN A 69 -5.23 -6.67 9.96
CA GLN A 69 -4.25 -5.72 9.44
C GLN A 69 -4.50 -5.32 7.99
N ILE A 70 -4.87 -6.27 7.12
CA ILE A 70 -5.21 -5.99 5.73
C ILE A 70 -6.46 -5.10 5.65
N ASN A 71 -7.50 -5.41 6.43
CA ASN A 71 -8.74 -4.62 6.45
C ASN A 71 -8.47 -3.19 6.94
N SER A 72 -7.68 -3.03 8.00
CA SER A 72 -7.27 -1.72 8.50
C SER A 72 -6.48 -0.92 7.45
N LEU A 73 -5.56 -1.56 6.74
CA LEU A 73 -4.79 -0.93 5.67
C LEU A 73 -5.68 -0.51 4.48
N ILE A 74 -6.63 -1.36 4.10
CA ILE A 74 -7.61 -1.05 3.04
C ILE A 74 -8.42 0.18 3.43
N GLU A 75 -8.92 0.22 4.66
CA GLU A 75 -9.75 1.34 5.13
C GLU A 75 -8.97 2.65 5.19
N SER A 76 -7.75 2.62 5.72
CA SER A 76 -6.84 3.77 5.71
C SER A 76 -6.57 4.28 4.30
N ARG A 77 -6.37 3.37 3.33
CA ARG A 77 -6.14 3.75 1.93
C ARG A 77 -7.39 4.33 1.28
N LYS A 78 -8.58 3.80 1.57
CA LYS A 78 -9.86 4.35 1.06
C LYS A 78 -10.07 5.78 1.55
N ASN A 79 -9.83 6.04 2.84
CA ASN A 79 -9.94 7.39 3.39
C ASN A 79 -8.96 8.34 2.70
N ARG A 80 -7.69 7.92 2.53
CA ARG A 80 -6.71 8.73 1.81
C ARG A 80 -7.10 9.01 0.35
N ILE A 81 -7.71 8.06 -0.34
CA ILE A 81 -8.22 8.27 -1.70
C ILE A 81 -9.30 9.36 -1.68
N ARG A 82 -10.26 9.26 -0.75
CA ARG A 82 -11.33 10.25 -0.59
C ARG A 82 -10.77 11.66 -0.34
N ASP A 83 -9.83 11.80 0.59
CA ASP A 83 -9.20 13.09 0.92
C ASP A 83 -8.48 13.70 -0.30
N LEU A 84 -7.82 12.86 -1.10
CA LEU A 84 -7.16 13.29 -2.34
C LEU A 84 -8.16 13.69 -3.41
N GLU A 85 -9.26 12.96 -3.56
CA GLU A 85 -10.35 13.29 -4.49
C GLU A 85 -10.97 14.66 -4.14
N GLU A 86 -11.26 14.90 -2.86
CA GLU A 86 -11.74 16.20 -2.36
C GLU A 86 -10.75 17.33 -2.66
N SER A 87 -9.46 17.10 -2.39
CA SER A 87 -8.40 18.07 -2.68
C SER A 87 -8.31 18.41 -4.17
N ILE A 88 -8.45 17.40 -5.05
CA ILE A 88 -8.45 17.60 -6.50
C ILE A 88 -9.64 18.47 -6.94
N VAL A 89 -10.83 18.27 -6.35
CA VAL A 89 -12.02 19.07 -6.67
C VAL A 89 -11.81 20.54 -6.29
N VAL A 90 -11.29 20.79 -5.08
CA VAL A 90 -10.99 22.15 -4.61
C VAL A 90 -9.97 22.83 -5.52
N GLU A 91 -8.89 22.14 -5.88
CA GLU A 91 -7.84 22.74 -6.69
C GLU A 91 -8.31 23.00 -8.14
N LYS A 92 -9.11 22.11 -8.71
CA LYS A 92 -9.76 22.35 -10.02
C LYS A 92 -10.63 23.59 -10.01
N ARG A 93 -11.37 23.84 -8.92
CA ARG A 93 -12.21 25.04 -8.79
C ARG A 93 -11.37 26.31 -8.78
N LYS A 94 -10.27 26.35 -8.02
CA LYS A 94 -9.35 27.50 -8.00
C LYS A 94 -8.73 27.78 -9.37
N ILE A 95 -8.36 26.73 -10.10
CA ILE A 95 -7.85 26.85 -11.47
C ILE A 95 -8.89 27.52 -12.37
N GLU A 96 -10.16 27.13 -12.25
CA GLU A 96 -11.23 27.71 -13.07
C GLU A 96 -11.51 29.17 -12.70
N GLU A 97 -11.58 29.50 -11.41
CA GLU A 97 -11.69 30.87 -10.92
C GLU A 97 -10.53 31.75 -11.43
N THR A 98 -9.31 31.21 -11.43
CA THR A 98 -8.12 31.91 -11.97
C THR A 98 -8.22 32.14 -13.47
N LYS A 99 -8.72 31.16 -14.24
CA LYS A 99 -8.91 31.32 -15.69
C LYS A 99 -9.95 32.39 -16.02
N GLU A 100 -11.06 32.43 -15.29
CA GLU A 100 -12.07 33.47 -15.49
C GLU A 100 -11.50 34.85 -15.19
N HIS A 101 -10.74 35.00 -14.11
CA HIS A 101 -10.06 36.26 -13.80
C HIS A 101 -9.09 36.70 -14.92
N PHE A 102 -8.32 35.77 -15.50
CA PHE A 102 -7.47 36.08 -16.65
C PHE A 102 -8.26 36.54 -17.88
N LYS A 103 -9.43 35.95 -18.14
CA LYS A 103 -10.29 36.38 -19.25
C LYS A 103 -10.81 37.81 -19.04
N GLU A 104 -11.22 38.15 -17.81
CA GLU A 104 -11.68 39.49 -17.46
C GLU A 104 -10.58 40.54 -17.66
N ILE A 105 -9.36 40.26 -17.19
CA ILE A 105 -8.20 41.15 -17.39
C ILE A 105 -7.96 41.37 -18.88
N HIS A 106 -7.93 40.29 -19.67
CA HIS A 106 -7.67 40.40 -21.11
C HIS A 106 -8.74 41.21 -21.85
N LEU A 107 -10.01 41.09 -21.44
CA LEU A 107 -11.10 41.89 -22.01
C LEU A 107 -10.87 43.39 -21.72
N LEU A 108 -10.53 43.73 -20.47
CA LEU A 108 -10.25 45.10 -20.05
C LEU A 108 -9.05 45.70 -20.80
N GLU A 109 -7.97 44.93 -20.97
CA GLU A 109 -6.80 45.37 -21.75
C GLU A 109 -7.19 45.68 -23.22
N SER A 110 -8.04 44.84 -23.82
CA SER A 110 -8.50 45.04 -25.21
C SER A 110 -9.43 46.24 -25.41
N GLU A 111 -10.09 46.71 -24.36
CA GLU A 111 -10.94 47.91 -24.38
C GLU A 111 -10.13 49.19 -24.20
N VAL A 112 -8.99 49.13 -23.49
CA VAL A 112 -8.08 50.27 -23.30
C VAL A 112 -7.22 50.55 -24.53
N GLU A 113 -6.96 49.54 -25.38
CA GLU A 113 -6.19 49.68 -26.62
C GLU A 113 -7.00 50.23 -27.82
N LYS A 114 -8.31 50.47 -27.67
CA LYS A 114 -9.19 51.04 -28.71
C LYS A 114 -9.45 52.53 -28.51
#